data_AF-A0A1E3L9L6-F1
#
_entry.id   AF-A0A1E3L9L6-F1
#
_cell.length_a   1.000
_cell.length_b   1.000
_cell.length_c   1.000
_cell.angle_alpha   90.00
_cell.angle_beta   90.00
_cell.angle_gamma   90.00
#
_symmetry.space_group_name_H-M   'P 1'
#
loop_
_entity.id
_entity.type
_entity.pdbx_description
1 polymer ?
#
loop_
_entity_poly.entity_id
_entity_poly.type
_entity_poly.pdbx_seq_one_letter_code
_entity_poly.pdbx_strand_id
1 'polypeptide(L)'
;MKVQLLFQKLKRTISTPTAIVASISIVAITTTSFLPVHSHSTDPQQDNIAYAMLNTDESGNLTEVQDEYKSEPVVTIPTESPSATDIMPEDKAVEPSPYESIVATIVSETLMHTDQKGHPVSMQVKRQINGNTSMQDTAKIDVKEAALTVDMLRRDTGNMAYLSMPAPPEMPPAAQLELTFTARAQQLFANSQLGISIQAWHGRMMMPSTSLQSDKEDVTISLGTDEKTAAPQGALSKSLEFVVSEWDQSQDVWIVLPLPKEKLSKSELSHLAIYAEYPDGTHKYLKGKITDYTATSKGIQFATNQSGKYTIVKTKEIL
;
A
#
# COMPACT_ATOMS: atom_id res chain seq x y z
N MET A 1 8.36 20.84 64.33
CA MET A 1 8.08 19.42 64.67
C MET A 1 8.21 18.59 63.40
N LYS A 2 9.30 17.82 63.29
CA LYS A 2 9.59 16.88 62.20
C LYS A 2 9.51 15.48 62.79
N VAL A 3 8.64 14.62 62.25
CA VAL A 3 8.50 13.23 62.68
C VAL A 3 9.19 12.34 61.66
N GLN A 4 10.13 11.54 62.17
CA GLN A 4 10.86 10.45 61.54
C GLN A 4 9.98 9.20 61.38
N LEU A 5 10.21 8.44 60.31
CA LEU A 5 10.08 6.97 60.19
C LEU A 5 10.46 6.63 58.73
N LEU A 6 11.70 6.28 58.37
CA LEU A 6 12.45 5.04 58.66
C LEU A 6 11.80 3.79 58.04
N PHE A 7 12.14 3.48 56.78
CA PHE A 7 12.24 2.09 56.31
C PHE A 7 13.44 1.89 55.38
N GLN A 8 14.25 0.90 55.75
CA GLN A 8 15.53 0.51 55.18
C GLN A 8 15.38 -0.37 53.93
N LYS A 9 16.28 -0.12 52.98
CA LYS A 9 17.11 -1.07 52.21
C LYS A 9 16.58 -2.50 52.04
N LEU A 10 16.25 -2.84 50.78
CA LEU A 10 16.56 -4.14 50.19
C LEU A 10 17.16 -3.92 48.80
N LYS A 11 18.50 -3.86 48.76
CA LYS A 11 19.26 -4.07 47.52
C LYS A 11 19.24 -5.57 47.23
N ARG A 12 18.61 -5.98 46.13
CA ARG A 12 18.88 -7.28 45.51
C ARG A 12 19.48 -7.03 44.13
N THR A 13 20.80 -7.16 44.11
CA THR A 13 21.63 -7.30 42.92
C THR A 13 21.32 -8.67 42.30
N ILE A 14 20.78 -8.70 41.09
CA ILE A 14 20.72 -9.93 40.28
C ILE A 14 21.79 -9.77 39.21
N SER A 15 22.92 -10.43 39.45
CA SER A 15 23.94 -10.75 38.46
C SER A 15 23.33 -11.73 37.45
N THR A 16 23.36 -11.40 36.16
CA THR A 16 23.13 -12.37 35.09
C THR A 16 24.44 -12.55 34.34
N PRO A 17 24.94 -13.79 34.19
CA PRO A 17 26.15 -14.04 33.42
C PRO A 17 25.88 -13.91 31.93
N THR A 18 26.70 -13.06 31.32
CA THR A 18 26.93 -12.89 29.89
C THR A 18 27.32 -14.24 29.26
N ALA A 19 26.49 -14.77 28.37
CA ALA A 19 26.86 -15.84 27.47
C ALA A 19 26.96 -15.27 26.05
N ILE A 20 28.17 -14.87 25.67
CA ILE A 20 28.54 -14.56 24.28
C ILE A 20 28.80 -15.91 23.61
N VAL A 21 27.85 -16.36 22.79
CA VAL A 21 28.09 -17.47 21.85
C VAL A 21 28.58 -16.84 20.55
N ALA A 22 29.91 -16.78 20.41
CA ALA A 22 30.57 -16.46 19.16
C ALA A 22 30.36 -17.64 18.19
N SER A 23 29.43 -17.51 17.26
CA SER A 23 29.35 -18.38 16.09
C SER A 23 30.19 -17.76 14.98
N ILE A 24 31.42 -18.29 14.83
CA ILE A 24 32.31 -18.00 13.70
C ILE A 24 31.72 -18.69 12.48
N SER A 25 30.97 -17.96 11.66
CA SER A 25 30.61 -18.41 10.31
C SER A 25 31.65 -17.86 9.34
N ILE A 26 32.52 -18.74 8.86
CA ILE A 26 33.48 -18.46 7.80
C ILE A 26 32.69 -18.35 6.50
N VAL A 27 32.44 -17.12 6.03
CA VAL A 27 31.99 -16.88 4.66
C VAL A 27 33.25 -16.75 3.81
N ALA A 28 33.49 -17.75 2.96
CA ALA A 28 34.49 -17.66 1.91
C ALA A 28 33.99 -16.66 0.84
N ILE A 29 34.55 -15.46 0.86
CA ILE A 29 34.37 -14.46 -0.20
C ILE A 29 35.38 -14.81 -1.30
N THR A 30 34.92 -15.46 -2.37
CA THR A 30 35.69 -15.55 -3.61
C THR A 30 35.53 -14.25 -4.37
N THR A 31 36.54 -13.38 -4.25
CA THR A 31 36.76 -12.20 -5.08
C THR A 31 37.26 -12.62 -6.46
N THR A 32 36.43 -12.51 -7.48
CA THR A 32 36.91 -12.39 -8.87
C THR A 32 36.85 -10.93 -9.29
N SER A 33 38.02 -10.31 -9.29
CA SER A 33 38.32 -9.00 -9.84
C SER A 33 38.26 -9.02 -11.37
N PHE A 34 37.43 -8.17 -11.95
CA PHE A 34 37.59 -7.68 -13.31
C PHE A 34 37.53 -6.15 -13.31
N LEU A 35 38.65 -5.54 -13.70
CA LEU A 35 38.83 -4.15 -14.13
C LEU A 35 39.96 -4.18 -15.19
N PRO A 36 40.24 -3.09 -15.93
CA PRO A 36 39.33 -2.25 -16.72
C PRO A 36 39.95 -1.88 -18.08
N VAL A 37 39.17 -1.70 -19.15
CA VAL A 37 39.68 -1.25 -20.47
C VAL A 37 38.46 -0.69 -21.24
N HIS A 38 38.34 0.50 -21.84
CA HIS A 38 39.22 1.61 -22.23
C HIS A 38 38.48 2.95 -22.02
N SER A 39 39.26 3.99 -21.77
CA SER A 39 38.93 5.40 -21.92
C SER A 39 38.67 5.79 -23.38
N HIS A 40 37.75 6.72 -23.63
CA HIS A 40 38.01 7.85 -24.52
C HIS A 40 37.23 9.09 -24.04
N SER A 41 38.01 10.13 -23.81
CA SER A 41 37.62 11.50 -23.51
C SER A 41 37.56 12.27 -24.83
N THR A 42 36.54 13.08 -25.02
CA THR A 42 36.63 14.37 -25.73
C THR A 42 35.59 15.32 -25.16
N ASP A 43 36.08 16.48 -24.74
CA ASP A 43 35.39 17.68 -24.23
C ASP A 43 34.69 18.47 -25.38
N PRO A 44 34.09 19.67 -25.21
CA PRO A 44 32.76 19.99 -25.74
C PRO A 44 32.78 21.15 -26.75
N GLN A 45 31.56 21.58 -27.13
CA GLN A 45 31.21 22.76 -27.94
C GLN A 45 31.44 22.68 -29.46
N GLN A 46 30.35 22.71 -30.24
CA GLN A 46 30.00 23.87 -31.08
C GLN A 46 28.69 23.66 -31.86
N ASP A 47 27.85 24.69 -31.77
CA ASP A 47 27.07 25.36 -32.82
C ASP A 47 25.99 24.63 -33.66
N ASN A 48 24.77 25.15 -33.45
CA ASN A 48 23.63 25.21 -34.36
C ASN A 48 24.01 25.31 -35.84
N ILE A 49 23.56 24.37 -36.67
CA ILE A 49 23.02 24.68 -38.01
C ILE A 49 21.89 23.69 -38.32
N ALA A 50 20.68 24.21 -38.49
CA ALA A 50 19.54 23.46 -39.00
C ALA A 50 19.78 23.12 -40.48
N TYR A 51 19.75 21.84 -40.83
CA TYR A 51 19.79 21.39 -42.22
C TYR A 51 18.43 21.64 -42.86
N ALA A 52 18.39 22.54 -43.84
CA ALA A 52 17.29 22.61 -44.81
C ALA A 52 17.38 21.39 -45.74
N MET A 53 16.31 20.62 -45.79
CA MET A 53 16.12 19.53 -46.75
C MET A 53 15.91 20.13 -48.14
N LEU A 54 16.83 19.91 -49.08
CA LEU A 54 16.64 20.18 -50.50
C LEU A 54 16.06 18.93 -51.16
N ASN A 55 14.82 19.01 -51.64
CA ASN A 55 14.24 18.00 -52.52
C ASN A 55 14.59 18.33 -53.98
N THR A 56 15.05 17.33 -54.72
CA THR A 56 15.33 17.39 -56.15
C THR A 56 14.31 16.52 -56.88
N ASP A 57 13.71 17.04 -57.95
CA ASP A 57 12.90 16.21 -58.85
C ASP A 57 13.79 15.55 -59.94
N GLU A 58 13.26 14.52 -60.60
CA GLU A 58 13.97 13.69 -61.58
C GLU A 58 14.29 14.42 -62.91
N SER A 59 14.16 15.75 -62.96
CA SER A 59 14.47 16.56 -64.15
C SER A 59 15.57 17.61 -63.93
N GLY A 60 16.14 17.71 -62.71
CA GLY A 60 17.35 18.47 -62.45
C GLY A 60 17.24 19.99 -62.60
N ASN A 61 16.03 20.56 -62.52
CA ASN A 61 15.83 22.01 -62.54
C ASN A 61 15.59 22.56 -61.13
N LEU A 62 16.28 23.66 -60.80
CA LEU A 62 16.07 24.41 -59.56
C LEU A 62 14.87 25.34 -59.72
N THR A 63 13.80 25.10 -58.96
CA THR A 63 12.66 26.02 -58.85
C THR A 63 12.79 26.86 -57.59
N GLU A 64 12.87 28.17 -57.78
CA GLU A 64 12.83 29.20 -56.75
C GLU A 64 11.44 29.21 -56.08
N VAL A 65 11.36 28.87 -54.80
CA VAL A 65 10.13 29.01 -54.01
C VAL A 65 10.03 30.46 -53.59
N GLN A 66 9.15 31.22 -54.26
CA GLN A 66 8.72 32.54 -53.80
C GLN A 66 7.87 32.36 -52.54
N ASP A 67 8.38 32.83 -51.40
CA ASP A 67 7.61 32.97 -50.16
C ASP A 67 6.51 34.03 -50.35
N GLU A 68 5.26 33.58 -50.40
CA GLU A 68 4.08 34.43 -50.29
C GLU A 68 3.93 34.83 -48.81
N TYR A 69 4.40 36.04 -48.46
CA TYR A 69 4.15 36.67 -47.16
C TYR A 69 2.65 36.85 -46.94
N LYS A 70 2.03 35.87 -46.29
CA LYS A 70 0.67 35.98 -45.76
C LYS A 70 0.72 36.84 -44.50
N SER A 71 0.16 38.04 -44.59
CA SER A 71 0.02 39.01 -43.51
C SER A 71 -0.64 38.39 -42.27
N GLU A 72 -0.04 38.67 -41.11
CA GLU A 72 -0.58 38.31 -39.80
C GLU A 72 -1.99 38.90 -39.60
N PRO A 73 -2.93 38.19 -38.96
CA PRO A 73 -4.20 38.78 -38.58
C PRO A 73 -3.97 39.81 -37.48
N VAL A 74 -4.31 41.07 -37.79
CA VAL A 74 -4.43 42.14 -36.80
C VAL A 74 -5.50 41.74 -35.77
N VAL A 75 -5.08 41.48 -34.53
CA VAL A 75 -5.99 41.27 -33.40
C VAL A 75 -6.58 42.62 -33.00
N THR A 76 -7.76 42.95 -33.52
CA THR A 76 -8.58 44.03 -32.98
C THR A 76 -9.26 43.55 -31.71
N ILE A 77 -8.89 44.14 -30.57
CA ILE A 77 -9.59 43.96 -29.30
C ILE A 77 -10.91 44.76 -29.39
N PRO A 78 -12.09 44.14 -29.26
CA PRO A 78 -13.34 44.89 -29.18
C PRO A 78 -13.40 45.62 -27.84
N THR A 79 -13.37 46.95 -27.86
CA THR A 79 -13.58 47.81 -26.69
C THR A 79 -15.08 48.05 -26.46
N GLU A 80 -15.89 46.99 -26.44
CA GLU A 80 -17.31 47.11 -26.08
C GLU A 80 -17.49 46.84 -24.59
N SER A 81 -18.02 47.84 -23.89
CA SER A 81 -18.42 47.75 -22.48
C SER A 81 -19.40 46.59 -22.28
N PRO A 82 -19.24 45.76 -21.23
CA PRO A 82 -20.15 44.64 -21.00
C PRO A 82 -21.55 45.17 -20.67
N SER A 83 -22.50 44.97 -21.58
CA SER A 83 -23.92 45.09 -21.27
C SER A 83 -24.33 43.91 -20.40
N ALA A 84 -24.70 44.21 -19.16
CA ALA A 84 -25.23 43.27 -18.21
C ALA A 84 -26.62 42.81 -18.66
N THR A 85 -26.70 41.62 -19.26
CA THR A 85 -27.75 40.62 -18.99
C THR A 85 -27.40 39.37 -19.78
N ASP A 86 -26.72 38.42 -19.13
CA ASP A 86 -26.88 37.03 -19.51
C ASP A 86 -27.21 36.21 -18.27
N ILE A 87 -28.22 35.39 -18.46
CA ILE A 87 -29.05 34.79 -17.44
C ILE A 87 -28.21 33.68 -16.83
N MET A 88 -27.82 33.82 -15.57
CA MET A 88 -27.19 32.71 -14.82
C MET A 88 -28.10 31.49 -14.97
N PRO A 89 -27.61 30.34 -15.47
CA PRO A 89 -28.36 29.11 -15.36
C PRO A 89 -28.65 28.90 -13.88
N GLU A 90 -29.91 28.66 -13.56
CA GLU A 90 -30.37 28.26 -12.23
C GLU A 90 -29.36 27.29 -11.63
N ASP A 91 -28.82 27.70 -10.48
CA ASP A 91 -27.92 26.93 -9.63
C ASP A 91 -28.55 25.56 -9.40
N LYS A 92 -28.16 24.57 -10.21
CA LYS A 92 -28.49 23.19 -9.93
C LYS A 92 -27.78 22.90 -8.62
N ALA A 93 -28.55 22.91 -7.54
CA ALA A 93 -28.12 22.49 -6.21
C ALA A 93 -27.19 21.29 -6.38
N VAL A 94 -25.91 21.50 -6.10
CA VAL A 94 -24.92 20.43 -6.06
C VAL A 94 -25.44 19.49 -4.99
N GLU A 95 -26.00 18.35 -5.39
CA GLU A 95 -26.37 17.31 -4.44
C GLU A 95 -25.13 17.02 -3.58
N PRO A 96 -25.25 17.01 -2.24
CA PRO A 96 -24.10 16.76 -1.40
C PRO A 96 -23.51 15.42 -1.79
N SER A 97 -22.25 15.44 -2.24
CA SER A 97 -21.49 14.23 -2.56
C SER A 97 -21.59 13.28 -1.36
N PRO A 98 -22.05 12.03 -1.53
CA PRO A 98 -22.12 11.06 -0.43
C PRO A 98 -20.73 10.57 0.01
N TYR A 99 -19.67 11.16 -0.57
CA TYR A 99 -18.28 10.82 -0.34
C TYR A 99 -17.54 11.95 0.38
N GLU A 100 -16.78 11.56 1.39
CA GLU A 100 -15.77 12.39 2.04
C GLU A 100 -14.38 11.98 1.56
N SER A 101 -13.52 12.96 1.27
CA SER A 101 -12.11 12.69 0.93
C SER A 101 -11.28 12.72 2.20
N ILE A 102 -10.66 11.59 2.54
CA ILE A 102 -9.77 11.46 3.68
C ILE A 102 -8.36 11.05 3.21
N VAL A 103 -7.36 11.22 4.06
CA VAL A 103 -5.96 10.92 3.73
C VAL A 103 -5.50 9.67 4.46
N ALA A 104 -5.09 8.66 3.72
CA ALA A 104 -4.34 7.52 4.23
C ALA A 104 -2.83 7.80 4.19
N THR A 105 -2.10 7.12 5.07
CA THR A 105 -0.64 7.28 5.19
C THR A 105 0.04 5.96 4.87
N ILE A 106 1.04 6.03 4.00
CA ILE A 106 1.97 4.95 3.71
C ILE A 106 3.31 5.28 4.37
N VAL A 107 3.87 4.31 5.09
CA VAL A 107 5.19 4.41 5.74
C VAL A 107 6.05 3.19 5.43
N SER A 108 7.36 3.26 5.65
CA SER A 108 8.23 2.08 5.62
C SER A 108 7.97 1.16 6.82
N GLU A 109 8.04 -0.16 6.61
CA GLU A 109 7.93 -1.14 7.71
C GLU A 109 8.98 -0.91 8.81
N THR A 110 10.16 -0.38 8.45
CA THR A 110 11.27 -0.09 9.37
C THR A 110 10.89 0.96 10.41
N LEU A 111 9.80 1.70 10.18
CA LEU A 111 9.35 2.83 10.99
C LEU A 111 8.04 2.57 11.75
N MET A 112 7.39 1.41 11.54
CA MET A 112 6.08 1.09 12.13
C MET A 112 6.00 1.15 13.66
N HIS A 113 7.15 1.01 14.34
CA HIS A 113 7.24 0.96 15.81
C HIS A 113 8.29 1.93 16.37
N THR A 114 8.70 2.92 15.58
CA THR A 114 9.73 3.89 15.97
C THR A 114 9.13 5.28 16.10
N ASP A 115 9.76 6.11 16.92
CA ASP A 115 9.54 7.55 16.97
C ASP A 115 10.28 8.31 15.84
N GLN A 116 10.99 7.58 14.97
CA GLN A 116 11.71 8.16 13.86
C GLN A 116 10.76 8.76 12.84
N LYS A 117 11.10 9.98 12.39
CA LYS A 117 10.39 10.65 11.30
C LYS A 117 10.85 10.07 9.97
N GLY A 118 10.03 9.21 9.38
CA GLY A 118 10.20 8.76 8.00
C GLY A 118 9.80 9.80 6.97
N HIS A 119 9.66 9.32 5.74
CA HIS A 119 9.17 10.11 4.61
C HIS A 119 7.77 9.62 4.20
N PRO A 120 6.72 9.80 5.04
CA PRO A 120 5.40 9.25 4.76
C PRO A 120 4.85 9.74 3.42
N VAL A 121 4.17 8.85 2.71
CA VAL A 121 3.43 9.17 1.49
C VAL A 121 1.95 9.28 1.83
N SER A 122 1.35 10.40 1.45
CA SER A 122 -0.09 10.62 1.60
C SER A 122 -0.85 10.13 0.38
N MET A 123 -1.93 9.41 0.59
CA MET A 123 -2.83 8.91 -0.47
C MET A 123 -4.26 9.34 -0.18
N GLN A 124 -4.97 9.77 -1.22
CA GLN A 124 -6.39 10.10 -1.10
C GLN A 124 -7.25 8.84 -1.04
N VAL A 125 -8.22 8.83 -0.14
CA VAL A 125 -9.20 7.78 0.05
C VAL A 125 -10.58 8.41 -0.02
N LYS A 126 -11.45 7.82 -0.84
CA LYS A 126 -12.87 8.19 -0.87
C LYS A 126 -13.60 7.35 0.16
N ARG A 127 -14.20 8.00 1.15
CA ARG A 127 -15.04 7.35 2.15
C ARG A 127 -16.49 7.57 1.82
N GLN A 128 -17.21 6.47 1.62
CA GLN A 128 -18.66 6.45 1.44
C GLN A 128 -19.33 6.05 2.75
N ILE A 129 -20.34 6.81 3.14
CA ILE A 129 -21.16 6.52 4.33
C ILE A 129 -22.42 5.77 3.87
N ASN A 130 -22.43 4.45 4.10
CA ASN A 130 -23.57 3.58 3.77
C ASN A 130 -24.51 3.51 4.98
N GLY A 131 -25.35 4.54 5.13
CA GLY A 131 -26.27 4.68 6.26
C GLY A 131 -25.57 4.85 7.61
N ASN A 132 -26.29 4.62 8.71
CA ASN A 132 -25.81 4.95 10.07
C ASN A 132 -24.76 3.97 10.65
N THR A 133 -24.39 2.88 9.96
CA THR A 133 -23.61 1.79 10.60
C THR A 133 -22.45 1.23 9.80
N SER A 134 -22.32 1.50 8.49
CA SER A 134 -21.22 0.96 7.70
C SER A 134 -20.57 2.02 6.83
N MET A 135 -19.25 2.07 6.86
CA MET A 135 -18.43 2.93 6.00
C MET A 135 -17.60 2.07 5.06
N GLN A 136 -17.45 2.53 3.82
CA GLN A 136 -16.62 1.92 2.81
C GLN A 136 -15.55 2.90 2.37
N ASP A 137 -14.29 2.46 2.41
CA ASP A 137 -13.17 3.20 1.87
C ASP A 137 -12.82 2.67 0.48
N THR A 138 -12.58 3.59 -0.46
CA THR A 138 -12.11 3.27 -1.80
C THR A 138 -10.83 4.05 -2.08
N ALA A 139 -9.78 3.34 -2.47
CA ALA A 139 -8.48 3.91 -2.75
C ALA A 139 -7.86 3.32 -4.01
N LYS A 140 -6.98 4.09 -4.64
CA LYS A 140 -6.27 3.67 -5.85
C LYS A 140 -4.79 3.97 -5.70
N ILE A 141 -3.95 2.96 -5.89
CA ILE A 141 -2.50 3.11 -6.01
C ILE A 141 -2.17 3.14 -7.51
N ASP A 142 -1.97 4.36 -8.01
CA ASP A 142 -1.55 4.63 -9.38
C ASP A 142 -0.03 4.86 -9.43
N VAL A 143 0.50 5.17 -10.61
CA VAL A 143 1.92 5.39 -10.88
C VAL A 143 2.54 6.40 -9.91
N LYS A 144 1.81 7.48 -9.59
CA LYS A 144 2.29 8.54 -8.69
C LYS A 144 2.49 8.01 -7.27
N GLU A 145 1.47 7.40 -6.67
CA GLU A 145 1.53 6.87 -5.31
C GLU A 145 2.59 5.75 -5.21
N ALA A 146 2.68 4.91 -6.24
CA ALA A 146 3.68 3.85 -6.32
C ALA A 146 5.12 4.40 -6.40
N ALA A 147 5.40 5.35 -7.29
CA ALA A 147 6.72 5.95 -7.42
C ALA A 147 7.18 6.64 -6.13
N LEU A 148 6.29 7.41 -5.49
CA LEU A 148 6.57 8.05 -4.20
C LEU A 148 6.86 7.01 -3.11
N THR A 149 6.13 5.90 -3.12
CA THR A 149 6.32 4.81 -2.15
C THR A 149 7.64 4.07 -2.36
N VAL A 150 8.01 3.78 -3.61
CA VAL A 150 9.32 3.20 -3.97
C VAL A 150 10.45 4.12 -3.51
N ASP A 151 10.35 5.43 -3.78
CA ASP A 151 11.35 6.41 -3.35
C ASP A 151 11.43 6.58 -1.83
N MET A 152 10.30 6.51 -1.13
CA MET A 152 10.28 6.46 0.33
C MET A 152 11.01 5.21 0.83
N LEU A 153 10.65 4.01 0.36
CA LEU A 153 11.23 2.75 0.82
C LEU A 153 12.74 2.69 0.58
N ARG A 154 13.20 3.19 -0.58
CA ARG A 154 14.63 3.29 -0.88
C ARG A 154 15.37 4.22 0.08
N ARG A 155 14.79 5.37 0.42
CA ARG A 155 15.38 6.32 1.39
C ARG A 155 15.39 5.77 2.82
N ASP A 156 14.33 5.07 3.19
CA ASP A 156 14.13 4.52 4.52
C ASP A 156 14.75 3.11 4.67
N THR A 157 15.44 2.62 3.63
CA THR A 157 16.08 1.28 3.55
C THR A 157 15.13 0.11 3.83
N GLY A 158 13.84 0.29 3.54
CA GLY A 158 12.79 -0.72 3.70
C GLY A 158 12.50 -1.48 2.41
N ASN A 159 11.86 -2.63 2.54
CA ASN A 159 11.40 -3.46 1.41
C ASN A 159 9.88 -3.70 1.40
N MET A 160 9.15 -3.18 2.38
CA MET A 160 7.70 -3.32 2.52
C MET A 160 7.09 -1.97 2.89
N ALA A 161 6.14 -1.51 2.09
CA ALA A 161 5.29 -0.38 2.44
C ALA A 161 4.22 -0.81 3.44
N TYR A 162 3.87 0.06 4.37
CA TYR A 162 2.76 -0.13 5.29
C TYR A 162 1.72 0.96 5.09
N LEU A 163 0.60 0.59 4.48
CA LEU A 163 -0.56 1.44 4.28
C LEU A 163 -1.49 1.31 5.49
N SER A 164 -1.64 2.39 6.24
CA SER A 164 -2.60 2.48 7.35
C SER A 164 -3.85 3.22 6.90
N MET A 165 -5.00 2.56 6.97
CA MET A 165 -6.27 3.23 6.76
C MET A 165 -6.56 4.21 7.89
N PRO A 166 -7.09 5.41 7.58
CA PRO A 166 -7.41 6.41 8.58
C PRO A 166 -8.61 5.96 9.44
N ALA A 167 -8.48 6.15 10.75
CA ALA A 167 -9.57 6.07 11.73
C ALA A 167 -9.76 7.46 12.35
N PRO A 168 -10.48 8.38 11.67
CA PRO A 168 -10.74 9.71 12.21
C PRO A 168 -11.44 9.59 13.56
N PRO A 169 -11.10 10.40 14.57
CA PRO A 169 -11.70 10.31 15.91
C PRO A 169 -13.23 10.42 15.91
N GLU A 170 -13.78 11.15 14.94
CA GLU A 170 -15.20 11.49 14.84
C GLU A 170 -16.00 10.51 13.99
N MET A 171 -15.34 9.49 13.41
CA MET A 171 -15.99 8.53 12.52
C MET A 171 -15.63 7.09 12.89
N PRO A 172 -16.60 6.15 12.86
CA PRO A 172 -16.26 4.75 12.96
C PRO A 172 -15.28 4.36 11.83
N PRO A 173 -14.41 3.38 12.08
CA PRO A 173 -13.54 2.85 11.04
C PRO A 173 -14.36 2.20 9.92
N ALA A 174 -13.84 2.24 8.70
CA ALA A 174 -14.48 1.59 7.56
C ALA A 174 -14.57 0.06 7.76
N ALA A 175 -15.78 -0.47 7.54
CA ALA A 175 -16.05 -1.90 7.60
C ALA A 175 -15.60 -2.61 6.33
N GLN A 176 -15.44 -1.86 5.24
CA GLN A 176 -15.01 -2.34 3.93
C GLN A 176 -13.96 -1.42 3.35
N LEU A 177 -12.95 -2.01 2.71
CA LEU A 177 -11.92 -1.34 1.95
C LEU A 177 -11.89 -1.96 0.55
N GLU A 178 -11.99 -1.13 -0.46
CA GLU A 178 -11.70 -1.48 -1.85
C GLU A 178 -10.43 -0.73 -2.29
N LEU A 179 -9.41 -1.48 -2.68
CA LEU A 179 -8.11 -0.95 -3.08
C LEU A 179 -7.76 -1.45 -4.47
N THR A 180 -7.61 -0.53 -5.42
CA THR A 180 -7.17 -0.84 -6.78
C THR A 180 -5.69 -0.52 -6.96
N PHE A 181 -4.93 -1.49 -7.46
CA PHE A 181 -3.56 -1.31 -7.93
C PHE A 181 -3.55 -1.29 -9.46
N THR A 182 -3.08 -0.20 -10.04
CA THR A 182 -2.90 -0.18 -11.49
C THR A 182 -1.81 -1.14 -11.94
N ALA A 183 -1.93 -1.72 -13.13
CA ALA A 183 -0.89 -2.59 -13.72
C ALA A 183 0.51 -1.94 -13.65
N ARG A 184 0.59 -0.63 -13.94
CA ARG A 184 1.86 0.12 -13.87
C ARG A 184 2.37 0.29 -12.45
N ALA A 185 1.50 0.54 -11.47
CA ALA A 185 1.89 0.57 -10.07
C ALA A 185 2.45 -0.79 -9.62
N GLN A 186 1.77 -1.89 -9.96
CA GLN A 186 2.22 -3.26 -9.65
C GLN A 186 3.62 -3.51 -10.20
N GLN A 187 3.88 -3.14 -11.47
CA GLN A 187 5.21 -3.24 -12.09
C GLN A 187 6.28 -2.42 -11.35
N LEU A 188 5.96 -1.22 -10.85
CA LEU A 188 6.93 -0.42 -10.10
C LEU A 188 7.36 -1.10 -8.79
N PHE A 189 6.41 -1.70 -8.05
CA PHE A 189 6.72 -2.47 -6.85
C PHE A 189 7.50 -3.75 -7.20
N ALA A 190 7.04 -4.52 -8.19
CA ALA A 190 7.67 -5.76 -8.61
C ALA A 190 9.11 -5.57 -9.10
N ASN A 191 9.36 -4.61 -9.97
CA ASN A 191 10.70 -4.29 -10.50
C ASN A 191 11.66 -3.81 -9.41
N SER A 192 11.12 -3.16 -8.37
CA SER A 192 11.90 -2.71 -7.22
C SER A 192 12.05 -3.78 -6.13
N GLN A 193 11.45 -4.97 -6.33
CA GLN A 193 11.40 -6.06 -5.36
C GLN A 193 10.76 -5.66 -4.02
N LEU A 194 9.77 -4.76 -4.05
CA LEU A 194 9.10 -4.22 -2.87
C LEU A 194 7.70 -4.81 -2.69
N GLY A 195 7.29 -5.03 -1.45
CA GLY A 195 5.93 -5.44 -1.10
C GLY A 195 5.09 -4.31 -0.50
N ILE A 196 3.83 -4.60 -0.22
CA ILE A 196 2.94 -3.73 0.54
C ILE A 196 2.09 -4.50 1.55
N SER A 197 2.00 -3.96 2.76
CA SER A 197 1.12 -4.38 3.84
C SER A 197 0.00 -3.37 4.01
N ILE A 198 -1.24 -3.82 3.93
CA ILE A 198 -2.45 -3.01 4.01
C ILE A 198 -3.14 -3.32 5.34
N GLN A 199 -3.20 -2.34 6.22
CA GLN A 199 -3.92 -2.42 7.48
C GLN A 199 -5.35 -1.89 7.29
N ALA A 200 -6.31 -2.81 7.20
CA ALA A 200 -7.73 -2.52 7.33
C ALA A 200 -8.15 -2.67 8.81
N TRP A 201 -9.41 -2.33 9.13
CA TRP A 201 -9.88 -2.40 10.51
C TRP A 201 -9.94 -3.84 11.05
N HIS A 202 -10.39 -4.79 10.23
CA HIS A 202 -10.67 -6.17 10.63
C HIS A 202 -9.60 -7.19 10.24
N GLY A 203 -8.54 -6.74 9.58
CA GLY A 203 -7.44 -7.58 9.18
C GLY A 203 -6.32 -6.77 8.58
N ARG A 204 -5.17 -7.42 8.45
CA ARG A 204 -4.03 -6.92 7.69
C ARG A 204 -3.75 -7.90 6.57
N MET A 205 -3.52 -7.39 5.38
CA MET A 205 -3.05 -8.20 4.26
C MET A 205 -1.63 -7.75 3.90
N MET A 206 -0.73 -8.69 3.68
CA MET A 206 0.62 -8.43 3.20
C MET A 206 0.78 -9.09 1.83
N MET A 207 1.09 -8.26 0.85
CA MET A 207 1.41 -8.65 -0.51
C MET A 207 2.92 -8.53 -0.69
N PRO A 208 3.66 -9.65 -0.67
CA PRO A 208 5.09 -9.62 -1.00
C PRO A 208 5.30 -9.17 -2.45
N SER A 209 6.54 -8.82 -2.79
CA SER A 209 6.88 -8.37 -4.15
C SER A 209 6.57 -9.42 -5.22
N THR A 210 6.64 -10.70 -4.88
CA THR A 210 6.28 -11.82 -5.77
C THR A 210 4.81 -11.83 -6.11
N SER A 211 3.95 -11.48 -5.16
CA SER A 211 2.51 -11.35 -5.32
C SER A 211 2.09 -10.15 -6.19
N LEU A 212 2.97 -9.15 -6.33
CA LEU A 212 2.74 -7.97 -7.16
C LEU A 212 3.24 -8.14 -8.60
N GLN A 213 3.72 -9.34 -8.96
CA GLN A 213 4.12 -9.69 -10.32
C GLN A 213 2.87 -10.03 -11.14
N SER A 214 1.98 -9.05 -11.30
CA SER A 214 0.76 -9.24 -12.09
C SER A 214 1.01 -8.99 -13.58
N ASP A 215 0.21 -9.69 -14.38
CA ASP A 215 -0.04 -9.40 -15.78
C ASP A 215 -0.68 -8.02 -15.96
N LYS A 216 -0.82 -7.57 -17.23
CA LYS A 216 -1.04 -6.16 -17.67
C LYS A 216 -2.36 -5.51 -17.23
N GLU A 217 -3.06 -6.04 -16.26
CA GLU A 217 -4.38 -5.60 -15.79
C GLU A 217 -4.32 -4.97 -14.40
N ASP A 218 -5.36 -4.21 -14.06
CA ASP A 218 -5.49 -3.56 -12.78
C ASP A 218 -6.07 -4.56 -11.78
N VAL A 219 -5.42 -4.73 -10.63
CA VAL A 219 -5.93 -5.61 -9.57
C VAL A 219 -6.81 -4.79 -8.63
N THR A 220 -8.00 -5.31 -8.31
CA THR A 220 -8.82 -4.75 -7.23
C THR A 220 -8.95 -5.76 -6.09
N ILE A 221 -8.63 -5.28 -4.89
CA ILE A 221 -8.72 -6.05 -3.65
C ILE A 221 -9.82 -5.45 -2.78
N SER A 222 -10.74 -6.29 -2.32
CA SER A 222 -11.72 -5.95 -1.30
C SER A 222 -11.39 -6.66 0.01
N LEU A 223 -11.35 -5.90 1.10
CA LEU A 223 -11.21 -6.38 2.47
C LEU A 223 -12.40 -5.86 3.27
N GLY A 224 -13.27 -6.75 3.72
CA GLY A 224 -14.50 -6.36 4.41
C GLY A 224 -14.86 -7.27 5.58
N THR A 225 -15.94 -6.92 6.27
CA THR A 225 -16.64 -7.91 7.12
C THR A 225 -18.05 -8.06 6.66
N ASP A 226 -18.51 -9.29 6.68
CA ASP A 226 -19.91 -9.59 6.52
C ASP A 226 -20.58 -9.66 7.89
N GLU A 227 -21.28 -8.59 8.29
CA GLU A 227 -22.06 -8.57 9.53
C GLU A 227 -23.35 -9.40 9.47
N LYS A 228 -23.75 -9.86 8.27
CA LYS A 228 -25.00 -10.59 8.04
C LYS A 228 -24.82 -12.11 8.06
N THR A 229 -23.60 -12.60 7.86
CA THR A 229 -23.30 -14.03 7.91
C THR A 229 -23.18 -14.51 9.35
N ALA A 230 -23.87 -15.61 9.68
CA ALA A 230 -23.74 -16.27 10.96
C ALA A 230 -22.29 -16.74 11.18
N ALA A 231 -21.71 -16.41 12.33
CA ALA A 231 -20.35 -16.83 12.66
C ALA A 231 -20.26 -18.37 12.76
N PRO A 232 -19.19 -19.01 12.26
CA PRO A 232 -18.99 -20.44 12.41
C PRO A 232 -18.90 -20.82 13.89
N GLN A 233 -19.23 -22.08 14.20
CA GLN A 233 -19.16 -22.57 15.58
C GLN A 233 -17.74 -22.40 16.15
N GLY A 234 -17.64 -21.80 17.34
CA GLY A 234 -16.36 -21.57 18.00
C GLY A 234 -15.58 -20.36 17.49
N ALA A 235 -16.21 -19.48 16.69
CA ALA A 235 -15.62 -18.22 16.25
C ALA A 235 -15.17 -17.35 17.43
N LEU A 236 -13.95 -16.81 17.30
CA LEU A 236 -13.33 -15.87 18.24
C LEU A 236 -13.08 -14.50 17.59
N SER A 237 -13.32 -14.36 16.29
CA SER A 237 -13.21 -13.10 15.54
C SER A 237 -14.44 -12.90 14.65
N LYS A 238 -14.65 -11.66 14.20
CA LYS A 238 -15.48 -11.43 13.01
C LYS A 238 -14.82 -12.07 11.79
N SER A 239 -15.62 -12.47 10.81
CA SER A 239 -15.12 -12.96 9.52
C SER A 239 -14.56 -11.81 8.70
N LEU A 240 -13.34 -11.97 8.20
CA LEU A 240 -12.78 -11.12 7.16
C LEU A 240 -13.18 -11.70 5.81
N GLU A 241 -13.89 -10.92 5.02
CA GLU A 241 -14.11 -11.21 3.61
C GLU A 241 -12.94 -10.62 2.80
N PHE A 242 -12.26 -11.50 2.06
CA PHE A 242 -11.21 -11.15 1.13
C PHE A 242 -11.66 -11.52 -0.27
N VAL A 243 -11.74 -10.53 -1.15
CA VAL A 243 -12.06 -10.72 -2.56
C VAL A 243 -10.98 -10.06 -3.39
N VAL A 244 -10.53 -10.73 -4.43
CA VAL A 244 -9.57 -10.19 -5.38
C VAL A 244 -10.01 -10.47 -6.81
N SER A 245 -9.97 -9.44 -7.66
CA SER A 245 -10.20 -9.55 -9.11
C SER A 245 -8.88 -9.60 -9.86
N GLU A 246 -8.86 -10.37 -10.96
CA GLU A 246 -7.78 -10.30 -11.98
C GLU A 246 -6.37 -10.57 -11.42
N TRP A 247 -6.28 -11.30 -10.30
CA TRP A 247 -5.03 -11.61 -9.61
C TRP A 247 -4.53 -13.02 -9.95
N ASP A 248 -3.23 -13.14 -10.19
CA ASP A 248 -2.58 -14.44 -10.34
C ASP A 248 -2.60 -15.22 -9.02
N GLN A 249 -3.52 -16.18 -8.94
CA GLN A 249 -3.66 -17.08 -7.80
C GLN A 249 -2.46 -18.02 -7.63
N SER A 250 -1.39 -17.93 -8.43
CA SER A 250 -0.16 -18.69 -8.19
C SER A 250 0.64 -18.18 -6.97
N GLN A 251 0.41 -16.94 -6.53
CA GLN A 251 1.16 -16.30 -5.46
C GLN A 251 0.33 -16.09 -4.19
N ASP A 252 0.87 -16.57 -3.07
CA ASP A 252 0.26 -16.39 -1.75
C ASP A 252 0.41 -14.94 -1.25
N VAL A 253 -0.68 -14.40 -0.71
CA VAL A 253 -0.66 -13.26 0.21
C VAL A 253 -0.70 -13.77 1.65
N TRP A 254 -0.23 -12.93 2.58
CA TRP A 254 -0.35 -13.22 4.00
C TRP A 254 -1.45 -12.40 4.63
N ILE A 255 -2.41 -13.04 5.29
CA ILE A 255 -3.45 -12.35 6.06
C ILE A 255 -3.14 -12.51 7.54
N VAL A 256 -3.30 -11.43 8.30
CA VAL A 256 -3.27 -11.43 9.77
C VAL A 256 -4.65 -11.02 10.28
N LEU A 257 -5.32 -11.93 10.98
CA LEU A 257 -6.56 -11.65 11.69
C LEU A 257 -6.27 -11.28 13.16
N PRO A 258 -6.88 -10.21 13.69
CA PRO A 258 -6.70 -9.83 15.09
C PRO A 258 -7.26 -10.90 16.04
N LEU A 259 -6.49 -11.25 17.06
CA LEU A 259 -7.02 -12.01 18.19
C LEU A 259 -7.94 -11.12 19.03
N PRO A 260 -8.94 -11.71 19.74
CA PRO A 260 -9.72 -10.97 20.71
C PRO A 260 -8.81 -10.36 21.80
N LYS A 261 -9.25 -9.24 22.39
CA LYS A 261 -8.49 -8.52 23.44
C LYS A 261 -8.32 -9.35 24.73
N GLU A 262 -9.11 -10.40 24.88
CA GLU A 262 -9.03 -11.33 26.00
C GLU A 262 -7.72 -12.11 25.95
N LYS A 263 -7.08 -12.27 27.11
CA LYS A 263 -5.82 -13.02 27.21
C LYS A 263 -6.13 -14.51 27.11
N LEU A 264 -5.85 -15.09 25.96
CA LEU A 264 -5.86 -16.53 25.76
C LEU A 264 -4.66 -17.18 26.46
N SER A 265 -4.88 -18.31 27.11
CA SER A 265 -3.80 -19.11 27.67
C SER A 265 -2.95 -19.74 26.57
N LYS A 266 -1.71 -20.19 26.90
CA LYS A 266 -0.86 -20.91 25.93
C LYS A 266 -1.54 -22.15 25.35
N SER A 267 -2.32 -22.85 26.17
CA SER A 267 -3.11 -24.00 25.73
C SER A 267 -4.19 -23.57 24.73
N GLU A 268 -4.90 -22.48 24.98
CA GLU A 268 -5.93 -22.03 24.04
C GLU A 268 -5.35 -21.57 22.71
N LEU A 269 -4.19 -20.90 22.73
CA LEU A 269 -3.49 -20.49 21.52
C LEU A 269 -3.08 -21.67 20.63
N SER A 270 -2.82 -22.86 21.20
CA SER A 270 -2.48 -24.06 20.40
C SER A 270 -3.69 -24.76 19.77
N HIS A 271 -4.91 -24.32 20.11
CA HIS A 271 -6.17 -24.85 19.58
C HIS A 271 -6.87 -23.84 18.67
N LEU A 272 -6.13 -22.86 18.13
CA LEU A 272 -6.68 -21.89 17.21
C LEU A 272 -6.43 -22.33 15.77
N ALA A 273 -7.44 -22.19 14.94
CA ALA A 273 -7.36 -22.38 13.51
C ALA A 273 -8.05 -21.21 12.78
N ILE A 274 -7.81 -21.12 11.48
CA ILE A 274 -8.58 -20.25 10.59
C ILE A 274 -9.59 -21.12 9.87
N TYR A 275 -10.88 -20.88 10.11
CA TYR A 275 -11.94 -21.41 9.26
C TYR A 275 -11.99 -20.55 7.99
N ALA A 276 -11.71 -21.16 6.84
CA ALA A 276 -11.81 -20.56 5.53
C ALA A 276 -13.04 -21.11 4.81
N GLU A 277 -13.93 -20.22 4.36
CA GLU A 277 -15.09 -20.55 3.55
C GLU A 277 -14.95 -19.89 2.17
N TYR A 278 -15.04 -20.69 1.11
CA TYR A 278 -14.81 -20.24 -0.25
C TYR A 278 -16.13 -19.95 -0.98
N PRO A 279 -16.11 -19.18 -2.09
CA PRO A 279 -17.31 -18.85 -2.85
C PRO A 279 -18.10 -20.06 -3.38
N ASP A 280 -17.45 -21.21 -3.54
CA ASP A 280 -18.09 -22.47 -3.95
C ASP A 280 -18.81 -23.21 -2.80
N GLY A 281 -18.79 -22.65 -1.58
CA GLY A 281 -19.38 -23.21 -0.38
C GLY A 281 -18.51 -24.26 0.32
N THR A 282 -17.33 -24.57 -0.20
CA THR A 282 -16.38 -25.46 0.49
C THR A 282 -15.72 -24.73 1.64
N HIS A 283 -15.29 -25.48 2.66
CA HIS A 283 -14.56 -24.93 3.79
C HIS A 283 -13.33 -25.76 4.15
N LYS A 284 -12.34 -25.08 4.71
CA LYS A 284 -11.08 -25.68 5.19
C LYS A 284 -10.67 -25.05 6.51
N TYR A 285 -9.93 -25.80 7.31
CA TYR A 285 -9.22 -25.25 8.46
C TYR A 285 -7.75 -25.04 8.09
N LEU A 286 -7.29 -23.79 8.18
CA LEU A 286 -5.90 -23.43 7.93
C LEU A 286 -5.18 -23.24 9.26
N LYS A 287 -3.95 -23.74 9.33
CA LYS A 287 -3.05 -23.48 10.45
C LYS A 287 -2.43 -22.10 10.28
N GLY A 288 -2.45 -21.32 11.35
CA GLY A 288 -1.80 -20.01 11.36
C GLY A 288 -0.69 -19.92 12.40
N LYS A 289 0.11 -18.87 12.28
CA LYS A 289 1.18 -18.52 13.23
C LYS A 289 0.78 -17.29 14.03
N ILE A 290 0.92 -17.36 15.35
CA ILE A 290 0.71 -16.17 16.19
C ILE A 290 1.78 -15.13 15.87
N THR A 291 1.35 -13.91 15.57
CA THR A 291 2.21 -12.78 15.22
C THR A 291 1.71 -11.48 15.86
N ASP A 292 2.44 -10.39 15.66
CA ASP A 292 1.99 -9.04 16.02
C ASP A 292 0.96 -8.53 15.01
N TYR A 293 -0.20 -8.09 15.51
CA TYR A 293 -1.21 -7.39 14.71
C TYR A 293 -1.11 -5.89 14.86
N THR A 294 -0.84 -5.37 16.05
CA THR A 294 -0.44 -3.96 16.26
C THR A 294 0.69 -3.93 17.28
N ALA A 295 1.21 -2.75 17.60
CA ALA A 295 2.19 -2.59 18.69
C ALA A 295 1.69 -3.14 20.05
N THR A 296 0.38 -3.28 20.23
CA THR A 296 -0.25 -3.68 21.49
C THR A 296 -1.13 -4.93 21.40
N SER A 297 -1.28 -5.52 20.20
CA SER A 297 -2.18 -6.65 19.98
C SER A 297 -1.56 -7.75 19.12
N LYS A 298 -2.01 -8.97 19.34
CA LYS A 298 -1.58 -10.16 18.58
C LYS A 298 -2.63 -10.54 17.54
N GLY A 299 -2.20 -11.27 16.53
CA GLY A 299 -3.06 -11.85 15.52
C GLY A 299 -2.59 -13.24 15.10
N ILE A 300 -3.37 -13.86 14.21
CA ILE A 300 -3.01 -15.12 13.56
C ILE A 300 -2.70 -14.82 12.10
N GLN A 301 -1.47 -15.08 11.69
CA GLN A 301 -1.01 -14.99 10.31
C GLN A 301 -1.19 -16.31 9.58
N PHE A 302 -1.69 -16.28 8.35
CA PHE A 302 -1.77 -17.43 7.46
C PHE A 302 -1.57 -16.99 6.01
N ALA A 303 -1.19 -17.93 5.15
CA ALA A 303 -1.06 -17.71 3.71
C ALA A 303 -2.36 -18.09 3.00
N THR A 304 -2.73 -17.34 1.97
CA THR A 304 -3.79 -17.70 1.03
C THR A 304 -3.57 -16.99 -0.30
N ASN A 305 -4.07 -17.59 -1.38
CA ASN A 305 -4.11 -17.04 -2.72
C ASN A 305 -5.55 -16.99 -3.28
N GLN A 306 -6.54 -17.27 -2.43
CA GLN A 306 -7.95 -17.42 -2.84
C GLN A 306 -8.86 -16.42 -2.14
N SER A 307 -9.83 -15.90 -2.91
CA SER A 307 -10.94 -15.15 -2.34
C SER A 307 -11.77 -16.05 -1.41
N GLY A 308 -12.25 -15.51 -0.30
CA GLY A 308 -13.02 -16.25 0.68
C GLY A 308 -13.28 -15.46 1.96
N LYS A 309 -13.98 -16.11 2.90
CA LYS A 309 -14.24 -15.61 4.24
C LYS A 309 -13.36 -16.35 5.23
N TYR A 310 -12.67 -15.60 6.09
CA TYR A 310 -11.69 -16.14 7.03
C TYR A 310 -12.04 -15.73 8.46
N THR A 311 -12.14 -16.72 9.34
CA THR A 311 -12.54 -16.52 10.74
C THR A 311 -11.62 -17.28 11.68
N ILE A 312 -11.18 -16.66 12.77
CA ILE A 312 -10.47 -17.38 13.83
C ILE A 312 -11.49 -18.22 14.62
N VAL A 313 -11.20 -19.50 14.79
CA VAL A 313 -12.04 -20.45 15.52
C VAL A 313 -11.23 -21.24 16.55
N LYS A 314 -11.87 -21.64 17.65
CA LYS A 314 -11.33 -22.61 18.61
C LYS A 314 -11.66 -24.03 18.14
N THR A 315 -10.65 -24.84 17.85
CA THR A 315 -10.80 -26.24 17.46
C THR A 315 -10.64 -27.16 18.67
N LYS A 316 -11.25 -28.35 18.63
CA LYS A 316 -11.04 -29.38 19.66
C LYS A 316 -9.77 -30.21 19.41
N GLU A 317 -9.25 -30.17 18.18
CA GLU A 317 -8.11 -30.94 17.72
C GLU A 317 -6.97 -30.01 17.32
N ILE A 318 -5.73 -30.42 17.58
CA ILE A 318 -4.52 -29.70 17.18
C ILE A 318 -4.26 -30.04 15.70
N LEU A 319 -4.32 -29.04 14.84
CA LEU A 319 -4.01 -29.14 13.40
C LEU A 319 -2.50 -29.06 13.13
#